data_AF-D7F845-F1
#
_entry.id   AF-D7F845-F1
#
_cell.length_a   1.000
_cell.length_b   1.000
_cell.length_c   1.000
_cell.angle_alpha   90.00
_cell.angle_beta   90.00
_cell.angle_gamma   90.00
#
_symmetry.space_group_name_H-M   'P 1'
#
loop_
_entity.id
_entity.type
_entity.pdbx_description
1 polymer ?
#
loop_
_entity_poly.entity_id
_entity_poly.type
_entity_poly.pdbx_seq_one_letter_code
_entity_poly.pdbx_strand_id
1 'polypeptide(L)'
;VIFICFRLVFFAQYDGEFYVIIDALEDIYHWSIKGPARKEVQETKRSHFLLFIALVITWFSFLILFMLIKISTPFWIESQTLPFHVAWPFELHDPSKHPIAHIIIFVSQSTTMLYFLIWLGVFENMGVSLFFELTSALRVLCIELLTDRCNHIFNGAFIMQMLINFLLVSLSLFEVLAAKKDPQVAAEYMIIMLMTLGHLSFWSKFGDMFSEESEQVALAVYEAYDPNLGSKSIHRQFCFFIQRAQKPLIMRASPFP
;
A
#
# COMPACT_ATOMS: atom_id res chain seq x y z
N VAL A 1 3.43 -7.83 14.33
CA VAL A 1 2.24 -8.70 14.54
C VAL A 1 0.96 -7.89 14.72
N ILE A 2 0.86 -7.01 15.73
CA ILE A 2 -0.37 -6.22 15.99
C ILE A 2 -0.90 -5.50 14.75
N PHE A 3 -0.02 -4.81 14.01
CA PHE A 3 -0.38 -4.13 12.77
C PHE A 3 -0.96 -5.07 11.69
N ILE A 4 -0.42 -6.29 11.57
CA ILE A 4 -0.85 -7.27 10.58
C ILE A 4 -2.20 -7.89 10.99
N CYS A 5 -2.38 -8.19 12.28
CA CYS A 5 -3.67 -8.63 12.81
C CYS A 5 -4.76 -7.56 12.63
N PHE A 6 -4.43 -6.29 12.87
CA PHE A 6 -5.34 -5.18 12.61
C PHE A 6 -5.74 -5.12 11.13
N ARG A 7 -4.77 -5.24 10.20
CA ARG A 7 -5.06 -5.30 8.75
C ARG A 7 -5.98 -6.46 8.40
N LEU A 8 -5.72 -7.66 8.93
CA LEU A 8 -6.58 -8.84 8.71
C LEU A 8 -8.02 -8.62 9.17
N VAL A 9 -8.20 -8.08 10.39
CA VAL A 9 -9.54 -7.77 10.94
C VAL A 9 -10.22 -6.67 10.14
N PHE A 10 -9.48 -5.63 9.77
CA PHE A 10 -9.99 -4.52 8.96
C PHE A 10 -10.54 -5.03 7.62
N PHE A 11 -9.79 -5.84 6.88
CA PHE A 11 -10.27 -6.36 5.59
C PHE A 11 -11.45 -7.32 5.74
N ALA A 12 -11.49 -8.11 6.83
CA ALA A 12 -12.64 -8.94 7.12
C ALA A 12 -13.90 -8.11 7.48
N GLN A 13 -13.74 -6.92 8.07
CA GLN A 13 -14.85 -6.05 8.44
C GLN A 13 -15.46 -5.29 7.25
N TYR A 14 -14.63 -4.94 6.26
CA TYR A 14 -15.04 -4.13 5.10
C TYR A 14 -15.20 -4.94 3.81
N ASP A 15 -15.27 -6.28 3.90
CA ASP A 15 -15.36 -7.18 2.75
C ASP A 15 -16.51 -6.81 1.79
N GLY A 16 -17.71 -6.59 2.32
CA GLY A 16 -18.89 -6.21 1.56
C GLY A 16 -18.76 -4.83 0.88
N GLU A 17 -18.10 -3.87 1.53
CA GLU A 17 -17.84 -2.55 0.94
C GLU A 17 -16.83 -2.64 -0.21
N PHE A 18 -15.82 -3.51 -0.09
CA PHE A 18 -14.89 -3.79 -1.18
C PHE A 18 -15.60 -4.39 -2.40
N TYR A 19 -16.52 -5.32 -2.19
CA TYR A 19 -17.31 -5.88 -3.29
C TYR A 19 -18.10 -4.81 -4.05
N VAL A 20 -18.76 -3.89 -3.34
CA VAL A 20 -19.51 -2.79 -3.98
C VAL A 20 -18.59 -1.88 -4.80
N ILE A 21 -17.39 -1.59 -4.30
CA ILE A 21 -16.43 -0.77 -5.03
C ILE A 21 -15.94 -1.49 -6.29
N ILE A 22 -15.63 -2.78 -6.17
CA ILE A 22 -15.14 -3.59 -7.31
C ILE A 22 -16.21 -3.67 -8.40
N ASP A 23 -17.47 -3.95 -8.03
CA ASP A 23 -18.60 -4.02 -8.96
C ASP A 23 -18.80 -2.66 -9.69
N ALA A 24 -18.74 -1.56 -8.95
CA ALA A 24 -18.80 -0.22 -9.53
C ALA A 24 -17.64 0.09 -10.48
N LEU A 25 -16.42 -0.38 -10.16
CA LEU A 25 -15.25 -0.23 -11.04
C LEU A 25 -15.40 -1.07 -12.32
N GLU A 26 -15.95 -2.28 -12.23
CA GLU A 26 -16.20 -3.17 -13.36
C GLU A 26 -17.22 -2.55 -14.34
N ASP A 27 -18.31 -1.98 -13.81
CA ASP A 27 -19.30 -1.24 -14.60
C ASP A 27 -18.68 -0.06 -15.35
N ILE A 28 -17.84 0.73 -14.66
CA ILE A 28 -17.13 1.87 -15.27
C ILE A 28 -16.17 1.39 -16.36
N TYR A 29 -15.46 0.30 -16.11
CA TYR A 29 -14.54 -0.30 -17.07
C TYR A 29 -15.25 -0.74 -18.36
N HIS A 30 -16.40 -1.41 -18.24
CA HIS A 30 -17.22 -1.81 -19.38
C HIS A 30 -17.70 -0.63 -20.22
N TRP A 31 -17.97 0.51 -19.59
CA TRP A 31 -18.36 1.74 -20.28
C TRP A 31 -17.17 2.36 -21.03
N SER A 32 -15.98 2.38 -20.41
CA SER A 32 -14.75 2.92 -20.99
C SER A 32 -14.31 2.22 -22.29
N ILE A 33 -14.62 0.93 -22.46
CA ILE A 33 -14.22 0.16 -23.67
C ILE A 33 -14.95 0.62 -24.94
N LYS A 34 -16.12 1.27 -24.82
CA LYS A 34 -17.00 1.59 -25.97
C LYS A 34 -16.70 2.95 -26.64
N GLY A 35 -15.75 3.74 -26.12
CA GLY A 35 -15.51 5.13 -26.57
C GLY A 35 -14.43 5.32 -27.67
N PRO A 36 -14.43 6.48 -28.37
CA PRO A 36 -13.46 6.81 -29.42
C PRO A 36 -12.03 7.04 -28.91
N ALA A 37 -11.86 7.35 -27.61
CA ALA A 37 -10.55 7.57 -26.96
C ALA A 37 -9.86 6.26 -26.47
N ARG A 38 -10.30 5.10 -26.94
CA ARG A 38 -9.87 3.79 -26.42
C ARG A 38 -8.36 3.55 -26.48
N LYS A 39 -7.69 3.93 -27.57
CA LYS A 39 -6.26 3.64 -27.76
C LYS A 39 -5.39 4.44 -26.79
N GLU A 40 -5.66 5.72 -26.65
CA GLU A 40 -4.95 6.62 -25.74
C GLU A 40 -5.13 6.18 -24.28
N VAL A 41 -6.37 5.88 -23.87
CA VAL A 41 -6.66 5.35 -22.52
C VAL A 41 -5.91 4.03 -22.29
N GLN A 42 -5.86 3.15 -23.29
CA GLN A 42 -5.19 1.86 -23.16
C GLN A 42 -3.66 1.98 -23.05
N GLU A 43 -3.05 2.94 -23.75
CA GLU A 43 -1.60 3.22 -23.68
C GLU A 43 -1.20 3.77 -22.31
N THR A 44 -1.95 4.76 -21.78
CA THR A 44 -1.73 5.30 -20.44
C THR A 44 -1.93 4.22 -19.37
N LYS A 45 -3.01 3.42 -19.46
CA LYS A 45 -3.24 2.28 -18.55
C LYS A 45 -2.12 1.26 -18.60
N ARG A 46 -1.58 0.96 -19.78
CA ARG A 46 -0.44 0.03 -19.93
C ARG A 46 0.82 0.57 -19.24
N SER A 47 1.14 1.84 -19.44
CA SER A 47 2.31 2.46 -18.81
C SER A 47 2.21 2.43 -17.28
N HIS A 48 1.07 2.85 -16.74
CA HIS A 48 0.85 2.84 -15.29
C HIS A 48 0.84 1.39 -14.75
N PHE A 49 0.27 0.42 -15.47
CA PHE A 49 0.26 -0.98 -15.06
C PHE A 49 1.68 -1.57 -15.01
N LEU A 50 2.54 -1.24 -15.99
CA LEU A 50 3.95 -1.67 -15.97
C LEU A 50 4.70 -1.08 -14.79
N LEU A 51 4.48 0.20 -14.47
CA LEU A 51 5.04 0.84 -13.28
C LEU A 51 4.58 0.14 -12.00
N PHE A 52 3.28 -0.15 -11.89
CA PHE A 52 2.71 -0.89 -10.77
C PHE A 52 3.39 -2.26 -10.60
N ILE A 53 3.45 -3.08 -11.66
CA ILE A 53 4.09 -4.40 -11.62
C ILE A 53 5.57 -4.30 -11.24
N ALA A 54 6.30 -3.34 -11.79
CA ALA A 54 7.72 -3.16 -11.48
C ALA A 54 7.94 -2.84 -9.99
N LEU A 55 7.09 -1.97 -9.42
CA LEU A 55 7.18 -1.61 -8.00
C LEU A 55 6.77 -2.78 -7.09
N VAL A 56 5.75 -3.56 -7.47
CA VAL A 56 5.34 -4.77 -6.74
C VAL A 56 6.46 -5.81 -6.72
N ILE A 57 7.09 -6.08 -7.87
CA ILE A 57 8.24 -7.00 -7.96
C ILE A 57 9.40 -6.51 -7.07
N THR A 58 9.68 -5.21 -7.12
CA THR A 58 10.72 -4.58 -6.29
C THR A 58 10.42 -4.78 -4.80
N TRP A 59 9.18 -4.53 -4.38
CA TRP A 59 8.74 -4.70 -2.99
C TRP A 59 8.86 -6.15 -2.51
N PHE A 60 8.36 -7.10 -3.30
CA PHE A 60 8.49 -8.53 -2.95
C PHE A 60 9.95 -8.99 -2.88
N SER A 61 10.82 -8.46 -3.73
CA SER A 61 12.25 -8.75 -3.69
C SER A 61 12.88 -8.26 -2.38
N PHE A 62 12.52 -7.06 -1.90
CA PHE A 62 12.95 -6.56 -0.58
C PHE A 62 12.39 -7.41 0.57
N LEU A 63 11.12 -7.81 0.52
CA LEU A 63 10.51 -8.68 1.53
C LEU A 63 11.20 -10.04 1.61
N ILE A 64 11.48 -10.66 0.46
CA ILE A 64 12.19 -11.95 0.39
C ILE A 64 13.60 -11.80 0.97
N LEU A 65 14.34 -10.76 0.57
CA LEU A 65 15.67 -10.49 1.09
C LEU A 65 15.64 -10.32 2.62
N PHE A 66 14.69 -9.55 3.14
CA PHE A 66 14.50 -9.35 4.58
C PHE A 66 14.24 -10.67 5.30
N MET A 67 13.39 -11.54 4.74
CA MET A 67 13.15 -12.86 5.33
C MET A 67 14.40 -13.74 5.35
N LEU A 68 15.17 -13.76 4.27
CA LEU A 68 16.42 -14.52 4.20
C LEU A 68 17.43 -14.01 5.24
N ILE A 69 17.51 -12.69 5.43
CA ILE A 69 18.34 -12.10 6.48
C ILE A 69 17.87 -12.58 7.85
N LYS A 70 16.60 -12.41 8.22
CA LYS A 70 16.11 -12.81 9.56
C LYS A 70 16.21 -14.30 9.84
N ILE A 71 16.01 -15.16 8.83
CA ILE A 71 16.19 -16.61 8.97
C ILE A 71 17.67 -16.95 9.12
N SER A 72 18.56 -16.22 8.45
CA SER A 72 20.00 -16.47 8.50
C SER A 72 20.70 -15.84 9.70
N THR A 73 20.16 -14.79 10.32
CA THR A 73 20.73 -14.08 11.48
C THR A 73 21.29 -15.03 12.54
N PRO A 74 20.56 -16.09 12.97
CA PRO A 74 21.04 -16.96 14.05
C PRO A 74 22.27 -17.80 13.71
N PHE A 75 22.69 -17.87 12.44
CA PHE A 75 23.89 -18.58 12.03
C PHE A 75 25.15 -17.70 12.04
N TRP A 76 25.00 -16.38 12.06
CA TRP A 76 26.12 -15.43 12.00
C TRP A 76 26.29 -14.60 13.28
N ILE A 77 25.25 -14.53 14.12
CA ILE A 77 25.24 -13.76 15.37
C ILE A 77 25.19 -14.70 16.57
N GLU A 78 26.30 -14.83 17.30
CA GLU A 78 26.40 -15.75 18.46
C GLU A 78 25.42 -15.40 19.61
N SER A 79 25.05 -14.12 19.74
CA SER A 79 24.11 -13.67 20.78
C SER A 79 22.64 -13.97 20.46
N GLN A 80 22.32 -14.35 19.21
CA GLN A 80 20.95 -14.56 18.77
C GLN A 80 20.75 -15.99 18.26
N THR A 81 20.10 -16.83 19.06
CA THR A 81 19.87 -18.26 18.73
C THR A 81 18.58 -18.53 17.95
N LEU A 82 17.71 -17.53 17.80
CA LEU A 82 16.42 -17.63 17.13
C LEU A 82 16.15 -16.42 16.23
N PRO A 83 15.36 -16.56 15.14
CA PRO A 83 15.00 -15.45 14.25
C PRO A 83 14.34 -14.28 14.99
N PHE A 84 13.55 -14.58 16.04
CA PHE A 84 12.96 -13.60 16.94
C PHE A 84 13.26 -13.93 18.40
N HIS A 85 13.64 -12.90 19.16
CA HIS A 85 13.83 -12.99 20.61
C HIS A 85 12.46 -13.14 21.30
N VAL A 86 12.17 -14.37 21.75
CA VAL A 86 10.94 -14.70 22.47
C VAL A 86 11.30 -15.62 23.64
N ALA A 87 10.87 -15.25 24.85
CA ALA A 87 11.00 -16.10 26.02
C ALA A 87 9.91 -17.18 25.99
N TRP A 88 10.32 -18.43 25.83
CA TRP A 88 9.43 -19.59 25.93
C TRP A 88 9.39 -20.13 27.37
N PRO A 89 8.22 -20.60 27.85
CA PRO A 89 8.10 -21.22 29.16
C PRO A 89 9.06 -22.41 29.26
N PHE A 90 9.56 -22.67 30.47
CA PHE A 90 10.52 -23.75 30.76
C PHE A 90 11.83 -23.68 29.96
N GLU A 91 12.19 -22.51 29.43
CA GLU A 91 13.43 -22.33 28.66
C GLU A 91 13.54 -23.27 27.44
N LEU A 92 12.40 -23.64 26.84
CA LEU A 92 12.35 -24.51 25.66
C LEU A 92 13.11 -23.98 24.43
N HIS A 93 13.45 -22.69 24.45
CA HIS A 93 14.26 -22.02 23.45
C HIS A 93 15.77 -22.19 23.66
N ASP A 94 16.21 -22.77 24.78
CA ASP A 94 17.62 -23.04 25.04
C ASP A 94 18.07 -24.29 24.25
N PRO A 95 18.96 -24.13 23.24
CA PRO A 95 19.41 -25.25 22.43
C PRO A 95 20.24 -26.26 23.24
N SER A 96 20.84 -25.85 24.36
CA SER A 96 21.66 -26.72 25.20
C SER A 96 20.83 -27.68 26.05
N LYS A 97 19.63 -27.26 26.47
CA LYS A 97 18.71 -28.07 27.28
C LYS A 97 17.72 -28.86 26.43
N HIS A 98 17.21 -28.25 25.36
CA HIS A 98 16.11 -28.82 24.57
C HIS A 98 16.33 -28.64 23.05
N PRO A 99 17.26 -29.39 22.42
CA PRO A 99 17.62 -29.20 21.02
C PRO A 99 16.46 -29.46 20.04
N ILE A 100 15.62 -30.45 20.31
CA ILE A 100 14.45 -30.75 19.46
C ILE A 100 13.40 -29.63 19.58
N ALA A 101 13.17 -29.12 20.78
CA ALA A 101 12.21 -28.03 21.00
C ALA A 101 12.68 -26.73 20.34
N HIS A 102 13.98 -26.42 20.42
CA HIS A 102 14.59 -25.29 19.74
C HIS A 102 14.37 -25.35 18.21
N ILE A 103 14.60 -26.50 17.57
CA ILE A 103 14.35 -26.67 16.13
C ILE A 103 12.87 -26.45 15.79
N ILE A 104 11.95 -27.01 16.58
CA ILE A 104 10.50 -26.83 16.38
C ILE A 104 10.13 -25.34 16.48
N ILE A 105 10.67 -24.62 17.48
CA ILE A 105 10.46 -23.19 17.66
C ILE A 105 11.02 -22.39 16.49
N PHE A 106 12.23 -22.70 16.04
CA PHE A 106 12.87 -22.04 14.90
C PHE A 106 12.02 -22.16 13.62
N VAL A 107 11.57 -23.39 13.31
CA VAL A 107 10.71 -23.65 12.15
C VAL A 107 9.38 -22.92 12.31
N SER A 108 8.76 -23.00 13.49
CA SER A 108 7.50 -22.32 13.77
C SER A 108 7.59 -20.81 13.61
N GLN A 109 8.64 -20.16 14.15
CA GLN A 109 8.87 -18.73 14.00
C GLN A 109 9.10 -18.33 12.54
N SER A 110 9.87 -19.13 11.80
CA SER A 110 10.15 -18.88 10.37
C SER A 110 8.88 -19.00 9.52
N THR A 111 8.08 -20.04 9.72
CA THR A 111 6.79 -20.23 9.04
C THR A 111 5.80 -19.13 9.40
N THR A 112 5.74 -18.73 10.67
CA THR A 112 4.85 -17.66 11.15
C THR A 112 5.22 -16.31 10.53
N MET A 113 6.51 -15.99 10.45
CA MET A 113 7.01 -14.79 9.79
C MET A 113 6.62 -14.78 8.31
N LEU A 114 6.88 -15.88 7.60
CA LEU A 114 6.53 -16.04 6.19
C LEU A 114 5.03 -15.80 5.96
N TYR A 115 4.19 -16.46 6.76
CA TYR A 115 2.73 -16.32 6.68
C TYR A 115 2.30 -14.86 6.84
N PHE A 116 2.78 -14.18 7.88
CA PHE A 116 2.38 -12.80 8.15
C PHE A 116 2.89 -11.81 7.09
N LEU A 117 4.11 -12.00 6.56
CA LEU A 117 4.66 -11.13 5.52
C LEU A 117 3.97 -11.33 4.17
N ILE A 118 3.57 -12.56 3.82
CA ILE A 118 2.74 -12.81 2.63
C ILE A 118 1.41 -12.07 2.76
N TRP A 119 0.71 -12.23 3.89
CA TRP A 119 -0.57 -11.55 4.10
C TRP A 119 -0.43 -10.03 4.07
N LEU A 120 0.62 -9.50 4.70
CA LEU A 120 0.91 -8.07 4.65
C LEU A 120 1.07 -7.59 3.19
N GLY A 121 1.91 -8.28 2.42
CA GLY A 121 2.12 -7.95 1.01
C GLY A 121 0.84 -8.07 0.16
N VAL A 122 0.00 -9.08 0.39
CA VAL A 122 -1.27 -9.25 -0.34
C VAL A 122 -2.22 -8.08 -0.08
N PHE A 123 -2.39 -7.67 1.17
CA PHE A 123 -3.30 -6.58 1.52
C PHE A 123 -2.80 -5.21 1.07
N GLU A 124 -1.49 -4.97 1.13
CA GLU A 124 -0.88 -3.76 0.58
C GLU A 124 -1.12 -3.68 -0.93
N ASN A 125 -0.88 -4.79 -1.65
CA ASN A 125 -1.12 -4.86 -3.08
C ASN A 125 -2.59 -4.65 -3.43
N MET A 126 -3.52 -5.24 -2.68
CA MET A 126 -4.95 -5.05 -2.94
C MET A 126 -5.37 -3.58 -2.81
N GLY A 127 -4.88 -2.88 -1.78
CA GLY A 127 -5.16 -1.46 -1.60
C GLY A 127 -4.58 -0.60 -2.74
N VAL A 128 -3.34 -0.88 -3.16
CA VAL A 128 -2.72 -0.13 -4.27
C VAL A 128 -3.37 -0.46 -5.61
N SER A 129 -3.75 -1.71 -5.87
CA SER A 129 -4.50 -2.08 -7.08
C SER A 129 -5.83 -1.36 -7.15
N LEU A 130 -6.52 -1.20 -6.02
CA LEU A 130 -7.76 -0.44 -5.99
C LEU A 130 -7.54 1.05 -6.32
N PHE A 131 -6.48 1.64 -5.76
CA PHE A 131 -6.12 3.03 -6.05
C PHE A 131 -5.71 3.22 -7.49
N PHE A 132 -4.93 2.30 -8.02
CA PHE A 132 -4.58 2.26 -9.43
C PHE A 132 -5.82 2.22 -10.31
N GLU A 133 -6.78 1.34 -10.02
CA GLU A 133 -8.01 1.24 -10.80
C GLU A 133 -8.83 2.52 -10.72
N LEU A 134 -8.94 3.15 -9.54
CA LEU A 134 -9.57 4.45 -9.36
C LEU A 134 -8.88 5.55 -10.18
N THR A 135 -7.55 5.64 -10.11
CA THR A 135 -6.76 6.57 -10.92
C THR A 135 -7.01 6.35 -12.41
N SER A 136 -7.04 5.09 -12.85
CA SER A 136 -7.26 4.72 -14.25
C SER A 136 -8.69 5.00 -14.73
N ALA A 137 -9.63 5.05 -13.79
CA ALA A 137 -11.03 5.26 -14.05
C ALA A 137 -11.40 6.75 -14.12
N LEU A 138 -10.59 7.68 -13.56
CA LEU A 138 -10.86 9.11 -13.22
C LEU A 138 -11.58 9.98 -14.28
N ARG A 139 -11.87 9.48 -15.47
CA ARG A 139 -12.60 10.15 -16.55
C ARG A 139 -14.12 10.31 -16.33
N VAL A 140 -14.71 9.98 -15.17
CA VAL A 140 -16.19 10.02 -14.96
C VAL A 140 -16.61 10.52 -13.56
N LEU A 141 -17.69 11.31 -13.50
CA LEU A 141 -18.29 11.90 -12.28
C LEU A 141 -18.64 10.88 -11.16
N CYS A 142 -18.84 9.61 -11.50
CA CYS A 142 -19.14 8.53 -10.53
C CYS A 142 -18.00 8.30 -9.52
N ILE A 143 -16.79 8.75 -9.86
CA ILE A 143 -15.57 8.43 -9.12
C ILE A 143 -15.41 9.27 -7.87
N GLU A 144 -16.07 10.42 -7.76
CA GLU A 144 -16.09 11.17 -6.52
C GLU A 144 -16.74 10.37 -5.38
N LEU A 145 -17.94 9.83 -5.62
CA LEU A 145 -18.65 9.02 -4.63
C LEU A 145 -17.85 7.77 -4.25
N LEU A 146 -17.18 7.17 -5.24
CA LEU A 146 -16.33 6.01 -5.05
C LEU A 146 -15.07 6.36 -4.25
N THR A 147 -14.47 7.52 -4.53
CA THR A 147 -13.30 8.04 -3.83
C THR A 147 -13.62 8.39 -2.38
N ASP A 148 -14.76 9.05 -2.12
CA ASP A 148 -15.19 9.36 -0.76
C ASP A 148 -15.48 8.09 0.03
N ARG A 149 -16.09 7.09 -0.60
CA ARG A 149 -16.30 5.77 0.02
C ARG A 149 -14.97 5.07 0.31
N CYS A 150 -14.04 5.06 -0.64
CA CYS A 150 -12.70 4.52 -0.43
C CYS A 150 -11.96 5.26 0.69
N ASN A 151 -12.01 6.59 0.71
CA ASN A 151 -11.44 7.40 1.79
C ASN A 151 -12.04 6.99 3.12
N HIS A 152 -13.36 6.87 3.24
CA HIS A 152 -14.01 6.45 4.48
C HIS A 152 -13.54 5.06 4.94
N ILE A 153 -13.46 4.09 4.03
CA ILE A 153 -13.00 2.72 4.34
C ILE A 153 -11.54 2.77 4.77
N PHE A 154 -10.65 3.28 3.92
CA PHE A 154 -9.21 3.23 4.15
C PHE A 154 -8.71 4.24 5.20
N ASN A 155 -9.51 5.21 5.65
CA ASN A 155 -9.07 6.24 6.59
C ASN A 155 -8.43 5.62 7.84
N GLY A 156 -9.12 4.67 8.48
CA GLY A 156 -8.61 3.97 9.67
C GLY A 156 -7.32 3.19 9.38
N ALA A 157 -7.25 2.55 8.21
CA ALA A 157 -6.05 1.83 7.78
C ALA A 157 -4.86 2.77 7.54
N PHE A 158 -5.07 3.95 6.96
CA PHE A 158 -4.00 4.94 6.76
C PHE A 158 -3.54 5.58 8.06
N ILE A 159 -4.45 5.93 8.96
CA ILE A 159 -4.07 6.46 10.28
C ILE A 159 -3.17 5.45 11.00
N MET A 160 -3.58 4.18 11.05
CA MET A 160 -2.78 3.13 11.67
C MET A 160 -1.46 2.90 10.95
N GLN A 161 -1.43 2.97 9.61
CA GLN A 161 -0.19 2.91 8.84
C GLN A 161 0.77 4.05 9.22
N MET A 162 0.29 5.29 9.28
CA MET A 162 1.12 6.46 9.62
C MET A 162 1.69 6.35 11.03
N LEU A 163 0.85 5.98 12.01
CA LEU A 163 1.28 5.79 13.40
C LEU A 163 2.33 4.69 13.52
N ILE A 164 2.10 3.53 12.89
CA ILE A 164 3.04 2.41 12.95
C ILE A 164 4.33 2.72 12.22
N ASN A 165 4.28 3.34 11.04
CA ASN A 165 5.48 3.75 10.31
C ASN A 165 6.31 4.77 11.12
N PHE A 166 5.66 5.75 11.74
CA PHE A 166 6.33 6.74 12.59
C PHE A 166 7.03 6.07 13.78
N LEU A 167 6.34 5.18 14.50
CA LEU A 167 6.92 4.42 15.60
C LEU A 167 8.07 3.53 15.13
N LEU A 168 7.90 2.83 14.00
CA LEU A 168 8.89 1.91 13.47
C LEU A 168 10.17 2.63 13.03
N VAL A 169 10.05 3.74 12.32
CA VAL A 169 11.20 4.57 11.92
C VAL A 169 11.89 5.15 13.16
N SER A 170 11.13 5.66 14.13
CA SER A 170 11.70 6.25 15.35
C SER A 170 12.46 5.23 16.19
N LEU A 171 11.89 4.04 16.40
CA LEU A 171 12.54 2.95 17.15
C LEU A 171 13.74 2.40 16.38
N SER A 172 13.64 2.23 15.06
CA SER A 172 14.78 1.76 14.24
C SER A 172 15.94 2.74 14.31
N LEU A 173 15.68 4.04 14.23
CA LEU A 173 16.72 5.07 14.38
C LEU A 173 17.37 5.02 15.76
N PHE A 174 16.56 4.88 16.82
CA PHE A 174 17.07 4.75 18.18
C PHE A 174 17.98 3.52 18.34
N GLU A 175 17.55 2.36 17.85
CA GLU A 175 18.33 1.11 17.87
C GLU A 175 19.63 1.23 17.08
N VAL A 176 19.62 1.85 15.90
CA VAL A 176 20.84 2.12 15.12
C VAL A 176 21.83 2.98 15.91
N LEU A 177 21.35 4.00 16.63
CA LEU A 177 22.20 4.86 17.47
C LEU A 177 22.73 4.13 18.71
N ALA A 178 21.91 3.28 19.33
CA ALA A 178 22.29 2.46 20.48
C ALA A 178 23.31 1.38 20.10
N ALA A 179 23.13 0.75 18.93
CA ALA A 179 23.96 -0.30 18.38
C ALA A 179 25.20 0.22 17.63
N LYS A 180 25.65 1.47 17.87
CA LYS A 180 26.79 2.08 17.16
C LYS A 180 28.09 1.25 17.21
N LYS A 181 28.23 0.38 18.23
CA LYS A 181 29.38 -0.51 18.41
C LYS A 181 29.17 -1.92 17.82
N ASP A 182 27.95 -2.25 17.42
CA ASP A 182 27.58 -3.53 16.81
C ASP A 182 27.05 -3.28 15.38
N PRO A 183 27.92 -3.33 14.37
CA PRO A 183 27.53 -3.01 12.99
C PRO A 183 26.51 -3.98 12.41
N GLN A 184 26.43 -5.22 12.92
CA GLN A 184 25.47 -6.21 12.43
C GLN A 184 24.05 -5.86 12.87
N VAL A 185 23.88 -5.54 14.15
CA VAL A 185 22.59 -5.09 14.69
C VAL A 185 22.16 -3.78 14.05
N ALA A 186 23.07 -2.82 13.89
CA ALA A 186 22.78 -1.55 13.21
C ALA A 186 22.34 -1.75 11.75
N ALA A 187 22.92 -2.71 11.03
CA ALA A 187 22.54 -3.02 9.66
C ALA A 187 21.11 -3.59 9.56
N GLU A 188 20.69 -4.46 10.47
CA GLU A 188 19.32 -4.99 10.49
C GLU A 188 18.28 -3.87 10.61
N TYR A 189 18.47 -2.94 11.55
CA TYR A 189 17.55 -1.83 11.77
C TYR A 189 17.60 -0.78 10.66
N MET A 190 18.75 -0.58 10.01
CA MET A 190 18.84 0.25 8.80
C MET A 190 18.02 -0.33 7.64
N ILE A 191 18.02 -1.65 7.45
CA ILE A 191 17.20 -2.31 6.42
C ILE A 191 15.71 -2.13 6.73
N ILE A 192 15.30 -2.32 7.99
CA ILE A 192 13.91 -2.09 8.43
C ILE A 192 13.49 -0.64 8.15
N MET A 193 14.35 0.33 8.48
CA MET A 193 14.09 1.73 8.22
C MET A 193 13.94 2.03 6.72
N LEU A 194 14.85 1.50 5.88
CA LEU A 194 14.81 1.69 4.43
C LEU A 194 13.54 1.07 3.82
N MET A 195 13.15 -0.13 4.26
CA MET A 195 11.91 -0.77 3.81
C MET A 195 10.68 0.04 4.23
N THR A 196 10.67 0.58 5.45
CA THR A 196 9.53 1.37 5.96
C THR A 196 9.38 2.69 5.20
N LEU A 197 10.50 3.39 4.93
CA LEU A 197 10.50 4.62 4.16
C LEU A 197 10.19 4.37 2.68
N GLY A 198 10.67 3.26 2.11
CA GLY A 198 10.34 2.82 0.76
C GLY A 198 8.84 2.55 0.61
N HIS A 199 8.25 1.84 1.57
CA HIS A 199 6.81 1.60 1.62
C HIS A 199 6.01 2.91 1.72
N LEU A 200 6.43 3.85 2.58
CA LEU A 200 5.78 5.16 2.68
C LEU A 200 5.86 5.94 1.36
N SER A 201 7.04 5.97 0.75
CA SER A 201 7.29 6.65 -0.53
C SER A 201 6.44 6.07 -1.65
N PHE A 202 6.25 4.74 -1.64
CA PHE A 202 5.38 4.05 -2.58
C PHE A 202 3.92 4.52 -2.45
N TRP A 203 3.35 4.51 -1.23
CA TRP A 203 1.99 5.01 -1.02
C TRP A 203 1.82 6.48 -1.37
N SER A 204 2.77 7.33 -1.00
CA SER A 204 2.76 8.75 -1.35
C SER A 204 2.75 8.93 -2.87
N LYS A 205 3.58 8.18 -3.62
CA LYS A 205 3.64 8.32 -5.08
C LYS A 205 2.32 7.94 -5.77
N PHE A 206 1.62 6.92 -5.29
CA PHE A 206 0.30 6.57 -5.83
C PHE A 206 -0.78 7.60 -5.45
N GLY A 207 -0.72 8.15 -4.23
CA GLY A 207 -1.60 9.25 -3.82
C GLY A 207 -1.40 10.52 -4.64
N ASP A 208 -0.15 10.88 -4.91
CA ASP A 208 0.22 12.03 -5.74
C ASP A 208 -0.27 11.82 -7.18
N MET A 209 -0.02 10.65 -7.77
CA MET A 209 -0.48 10.32 -9.12
C MET A 209 -2.01 10.39 -9.23
N PHE A 210 -2.75 9.90 -8.23
CA PHE A 210 -4.20 10.01 -8.20
C PHE A 210 -4.67 11.48 -8.19
N SER A 211 -3.99 12.32 -7.41
CA SER A 211 -4.29 13.75 -7.30
C SER A 211 -3.96 14.51 -8.59
N GLU A 212 -2.78 14.24 -9.17
CA GLU A 212 -2.30 14.81 -10.44
C GLU A 212 -3.23 14.44 -11.61
N GLU A 213 -3.59 13.17 -11.75
CA GLU A 213 -4.52 12.71 -12.80
C GLU A 213 -5.91 13.31 -12.61
N SER A 214 -6.36 13.49 -11.37
CA SER A 214 -7.63 14.17 -11.09
C SER A 214 -7.61 15.63 -11.51
N GLU A 215 -6.47 16.32 -11.40
CA GLU A 215 -6.32 17.71 -11.86
C GLU A 215 -6.29 17.80 -13.39
N GLN A 216 -5.60 16.86 -14.06
CA GLN A 216 -5.55 16.80 -15.52
C GLN A 216 -6.93 16.64 -16.16
N VAL A 217 -7.88 15.96 -15.49
CA VAL A 217 -9.27 15.87 -15.95
C VAL A 217 -9.90 17.27 -16.06
N ALA A 218 -9.58 18.20 -15.15
CA ALA A 218 -10.10 19.57 -15.21
C ALA A 218 -9.62 20.30 -16.47
N LEU A 219 -8.33 20.19 -16.76
CA LEU A 219 -7.70 20.77 -17.93
C LEU A 219 -8.29 20.18 -19.22
N ALA A 220 -8.41 18.86 -19.29
CA ALA A 220 -8.98 18.18 -20.45
C ALA A 220 -10.44 18.56 -20.73
N VAL A 221 -11.27 18.71 -19.69
CA VAL A 221 -12.65 19.17 -19.85
C VAL A 221 -12.70 20.63 -20.30
N TYR A 222 -11.81 21.48 -19.78
CA TYR A 222 -11.72 22.89 -20.18
C TYR A 222 -11.28 23.04 -21.63
N GLU A 223 -10.27 22.29 -22.08
CA GLU A 223 -9.79 22.29 -23.46
C GLU A 223 -10.83 21.75 -24.45
N ALA A 224 -11.64 20.78 -24.03
CA ALA A 224 -12.72 20.22 -24.84
C ALA A 224 -13.97 21.11 -24.91
N TYR A 225 -14.09 22.14 -24.07
CA TYR A 225 -15.23 23.05 -24.08
C TYR A 225 -15.15 24.05 -25.23
N ASP A 226 -16.10 23.97 -26.16
CA ASP A 226 -16.28 24.96 -27.23
C ASP A 226 -17.56 25.78 -26.99
N PRO A 227 -17.45 27.11 -26.77
CA PRO A 227 -18.61 27.98 -26.54
C PRO A 227 -19.54 28.10 -27.77
N ASN A 228 -19.08 27.70 -28.95
CA ASN A 228 -19.82 27.82 -30.21
C ASN A 228 -20.50 26.51 -30.63
N LEU A 229 -20.19 25.38 -29.97
CA LEU A 229 -20.74 24.06 -30.29
C LEU A 229 -21.54 23.49 -29.11
N GLY A 230 -22.76 23.02 -29.39
CA GLY A 230 -23.60 22.27 -28.45
C GLY A 230 -24.83 23.00 -27.92
N SER A 231 -25.60 22.31 -27.08
CA SER A 231 -26.82 22.86 -26.47
C SER A 231 -26.53 23.54 -25.13
N LYS A 232 -27.43 24.41 -24.66
CA LYS A 232 -27.35 25.00 -23.30
C LYS A 232 -27.20 23.95 -22.19
N SER A 233 -27.75 22.74 -22.39
CA SER A 233 -27.60 21.63 -21.45
C SER A 233 -26.17 21.10 -21.39
N ILE A 234 -25.51 20.96 -22.56
CA ILE A 234 -24.12 20.49 -22.65
C ILE A 234 -23.18 21.52 -22.01
N HIS A 235 -23.36 22.80 -22.32
CA HIS A 235 -22.59 23.87 -21.67
C HIS A 235 -22.70 23.84 -20.14
N ARG A 236 -23.92 23.64 -19.61
CA ARG A 236 -24.12 23.53 -18.15
C ARG A 236 -23.37 22.34 -17.56
N GLN A 237 -23.34 21.21 -18.27
CA GLN A 237 -22.57 20.03 -17.85
C GLN A 237 -21.06 20.31 -17.86
N PHE A 238 -20.52 20.89 -18.93
CA PHE A 238 -19.10 21.27 -18.99
C PHE A 238 -18.71 22.26 -17.88
N CYS A 239 -19.50 23.32 -17.65
CA CYS A 239 -19.24 24.24 -16.55
C CYS A 239 -19.24 23.53 -15.19
N PHE A 240 -20.16 22.60 -14.97
CA PHE A 240 -20.20 21.80 -13.75
C PHE A 240 -18.96 20.91 -13.61
N PHE A 241 -18.54 20.22 -14.68
CA PHE A 241 -17.33 19.40 -14.68
C PHE A 241 -16.06 20.23 -14.44
N ILE A 242 -15.93 21.41 -15.06
CA ILE A 242 -14.79 22.33 -14.87
C ILE A 242 -14.72 22.80 -13.42
N GLN A 243 -15.84 23.32 -12.87
CA GLN A 243 -15.90 23.77 -11.47
C GLN A 243 -15.60 22.64 -10.50
N ARG A 244 -16.03 21.41 -10.80
CA ARG A 244 -15.79 20.25 -9.96
C ARG A 244 -14.34 19.79 -10.02
N ALA A 245 -13.76 19.70 -11.21
CA ALA A 245 -12.43 19.17 -11.40
C ALA A 245 -11.32 20.14 -10.90
N GLN A 246 -11.66 21.42 -10.65
CA GLN A 246 -10.80 22.37 -9.91
C GLN A 246 -10.47 21.94 -8.47
N LYS A 247 -11.23 21.00 -7.89
CA LYS A 247 -10.89 20.37 -6.62
C LYS A 247 -10.37 18.95 -6.90
N PRO A 248 -9.05 18.73 -6.89
CA PRO A 248 -8.49 17.41 -7.14
C PRO A 248 -9.01 16.43 -6.09
N LEU A 249 -9.31 15.22 -6.54
CA LEU A 249 -9.61 14.11 -5.67
C LEU A 249 -8.34 13.69 -4.94
N ILE A 250 -8.40 13.62 -3.62
CA ILE A 250 -7.26 13.30 -2.77
C ILE A 250 -7.65 12.13 -1.87
N MET A 251 -6.74 11.16 -1.77
CA MET A 251 -6.82 10.11 -0.76
C MET A 251 -6.20 10.62 0.53
N ARG A 252 -6.98 10.76 1.61
CA ARG A 252 -6.50 11.41 2.84
C ARG A 252 -6.86 10.64 4.11
N ALA A 253 -5.90 10.58 5.01
CA ALA A 253 -6.04 10.01 6.35
C ALA A 253 -6.54 11.07 7.36
N SER A 254 -7.77 11.57 7.20
CA SER A 254 -8.32 12.61 8.09
C SER A 254 -8.32 12.15 9.57
N PRO A 255 -7.75 12.92 10.51
CA PRO A 255 -7.45 14.37 10.43
C PRO A 255 -6.03 14.76 9.96
N PHE A 256 -5.15 13.80 9.68
CA PHE A 256 -3.78 14.09 9.24
C PHE A 256 -3.78 14.76 7.86
N PRO A 257 -2.90 15.75 7.62
CA PRO A 257 -2.76 16.44 6.33
C PRO A 257 -2.55 15.46 5.18
#